data_AF-A0A1V4R032-F1
#
_entry.id   AF-A0A1V4R032-F1
#
_cell.length_a   1.000
_cell.length_b   1.000
_cell.length_c   1.000
_cell.angle_alpha   90.00
_cell.angle_beta   90.00
_cell.angle_gamma   90.00
#
_symmetry.space_group_name_H-M   'P 1'
#
loop_
_entity.id
_entity.type
_entity.pdbx_description
1 polymer ?
#
loop_
_entity_poly.entity_id
_entity_poly.type
_entity_poly.pdbx_seq_one_letter_code
_entity_poly.pdbx_strand_id
1 'polypeptide(L)'
;MPVEANKGSMSAVQPQQMLSALDDDSVQYRDEAARRRVAALVRSGCRWSVVKGNVARTVYRGDGGPGAGVFYLKHFHSPALLHRLRRRLGWSDAGREMRFSEYLSRHRVPVPRVLAACCRGGVAWLITEGIEPAVPADRWHMEALARGDHVAIRRATVALAELVGRMHASGVLHRDLHCGNVLVRPGAPGQVVLTDLHRVRRRRRLSRRSRAANLAQLLHDRRLWTTRSQRLRFLRHYLRASGAEGTLRGWVRLIEPLARRHSRRVYAQRDRRIFGRNRYFAPLAAGGYCGQVVLASKRQVPGSRASAVTFRPEDWRDALADPEGLFRGPEVQVVKDSPSSLVVRRRLRVGSVELDVFIKRARRKKAIRWVLDLFRPSRSMRAFGYGHALLARHIYNALPLAAMERRWAGFLLDSFLITEAVDGAMHLNRFLSRYLGRAEAGEVLPAAQQRHLAREVLWQLGRLVRRLHEEGFAHRDLKASNLLVRWSGQVNRPPQIIMVDLDGLRRVRRVTARQQFRGLMRLNVSLLECPAVNHAGRLRMLLGYLRRPGAGRVNFKPYWRELQRWSGEKIRRQIRSRQRRQRALRRKQP
;
A
#
# COMPACT_ATOMS: atom_id res chain seq x y z
N MET A 1 -10.00 -3.52 -12.47
CA MET A 1 -10.36 -2.69 -13.63
C MET A 1 -9.40 -1.51 -13.69
N PRO A 2 -8.70 -1.25 -14.80
CA PRO A 2 -7.88 -0.04 -14.91
C PRO A 2 -8.83 1.16 -15.02
N VAL A 3 -8.77 2.01 -14.00
CA VAL A 3 -9.50 3.27 -13.89
C VAL A 3 -9.05 4.19 -15.02
N GLU A 4 -9.96 4.54 -15.92
CA GLU A 4 -9.80 5.56 -16.94
C GLU A 4 -9.38 6.88 -16.26
N ALA A 5 -8.17 7.32 -16.58
CA ALA A 5 -7.71 8.63 -16.15
C ALA A 5 -8.36 9.65 -17.07
N ASN A 6 -9.07 10.61 -16.47
CA ASN A 6 -9.68 11.76 -17.12
C ASN A 6 -8.67 12.43 -18.07
N LYS A 7 -8.98 12.41 -19.37
CA LYS A 7 -8.14 12.90 -20.46
C LYS A 7 -8.30 14.42 -20.56
N GLY A 8 -7.31 15.16 -20.07
CA GLY A 8 -7.10 16.54 -20.52
C GLY A 8 -6.58 16.52 -21.94
N SER A 9 -7.29 17.20 -22.83
CA SER A 9 -6.98 17.40 -24.25
C SER A 9 -5.64 18.10 -24.44
N MET A 10 -4.57 17.31 -24.59
CA MET A 10 -3.40 17.73 -25.35
C MET A 10 -3.48 17.02 -26.70
N SER A 11 -3.47 17.76 -27.81
CA SER A 11 -3.52 17.25 -29.18
C SER A 11 -2.40 16.23 -29.38
N ALA A 12 -2.73 14.94 -29.26
CA ALA A 12 -1.77 13.86 -29.41
C ALA A 12 -1.64 13.57 -30.90
N VAL A 13 -0.47 13.86 -31.48
CA VAL A 13 -0.05 13.28 -32.78
C VAL A 13 -0.33 11.78 -32.71
N GLN A 14 -1.08 11.26 -33.69
CA GLN A 14 -1.48 9.86 -33.67
C GLN A 14 -0.21 8.99 -33.84
N PRO A 15 -0.06 7.88 -33.09
CA PRO A 15 1.09 6.98 -33.23
C PRO A 15 1.40 6.56 -34.67
N GLN A 16 0.36 6.44 -35.51
CA GLN A 16 0.49 6.15 -36.93
C GLN A 16 1.25 7.26 -37.68
N GLN A 17 0.91 8.52 -37.43
CA GLN A 17 1.59 9.69 -38.01
C GLN A 17 3.05 9.77 -37.54
N MET A 18 3.33 9.43 -36.28
CA MET A 18 4.70 9.41 -35.76
C MET A 18 5.57 8.35 -36.43
N LEU A 19 4.99 7.22 -36.82
CA LEU A 19 5.69 6.13 -37.49
C LEU A 19 5.83 6.38 -39.00
N SER A 20 4.95 7.17 -39.61
CA SER A 20 4.96 7.48 -41.05
C SER A 20 5.75 8.75 -41.42
N ALA A 21 5.89 9.71 -40.50
CA ALA A 21 6.45 11.04 -40.78
C ALA A 21 7.98 11.15 -40.62
N LEU A 22 8.72 10.04 -40.68
CA LEU A 22 10.15 10.02 -40.39
C LEU A 22 10.91 9.25 -41.47
N ASP A 23 11.94 9.89 -42.03
CA ASP A 23 12.87 9.27 -42.97
C ASP A 23 13.57 8.08 -42.30
N ASP A 24 13.84 7.02 -43.08
CA ASP A 24 14.47 5.78 -42.60
C ASP A 24 15.80 6.04 -41.87
N ASP A 25 16.56 7.06 -42.28
CA ASP A 25 17.84 7.45 -41.67
C ASP A 25 17.72 7.94 -40.22
N SER A 26 16.51 8.30 -39.78
CA SER A 26 16.24 8.77 -38.42
C SER A 26 15.83 7.67 -37.46
N VAL A 27 15.58 6.46 -37.98
CA VAL A 27 15.06 5.32 -37.24
C VAL A 27 16.14 4.24 -37.14
N GLN A 28 16.54 3.92 -35.91
CA GLN A 28 17.41 2.80 -35.66
C GLN A 28 16.57 1.51 -35.59
N TYR A 29 16.62 0.71 -36.64
CA TYR A 29 16.05 -0.65 -36.66
C TYR A 29 17.00 -1.65 -36.00
N ARG A 30 16.44 -2.66 -35.34
CA ARG A 30 17.25 -3.74 -34.73
C ARG A 30 17.92 -4.62 -35.77
N ASP A 31 17.16 -5.01 -36.79
CA ASP A 31 17.54 -5.89 -37.88
C ASP A 31 16.57 -5.70 -39.06
N GLU A 32 16.89 -6.24 -40.23
CA GLU A 32 16.07 -6.08 -41.44
C GLU A 32 14.67 -6.72 -41.30
N ALA A 33 14.55 -7.79 -40.50
CA ALA A 33 13.24 -8.36 -40.18
C ALA A 33 12.38 -7.39 -39.36
N ALA A 34 12.97 -6.67 -38.42
CA ALA A 34 12.29 -5.64 -37.65
C ALA A 34 11.87 -4.45 -38.53
N ARG A 35 12.71 -4.04 -39.50
CA ARG A 35 12.36 -3.00 -40.48
C ARG A 35 11.12 -3.40 -41.28
N ARG A 36 11.13 -4.60 -41.88
CA ARG A 36 9.97 -5.14 -42.61
C ARG A 36 8.71 -5.20 -41.74
N ARG A 37 8.85 -5.59 -40.47
CA ARG A 37 7.72 -5.70 -39.54
C ARG A 37 7.13 -4.35 -39.16
N VAL A 38 7.97 -3.32 -38.94
CA VAL A 38 7.51 -1.94 -38.69
C VAL A 38 6.87 -1.36 -39.96
N ALA A 39 7.44 -1.58 -41.15
CA ALA A 39 6.86 -1.13 -42.41
C ALA A 39 5.47 -1.77 -42.66
N ALA A 40 5.32 -3.08 -42.39
CA ALA A 40 4.03 -3.75 -42.44
C ALA A 40 3.00 -3.13 -41.48
N LEU A 41 3.41 -2.78 -40.27
CA LEU A 41 2.55 -2.12 -39.27
C LEU A 41 2.07 -0.73 -39.72
N VAL A 42 2.94 0.03 -40.39
CA VAL A 42 2.60 1.35 -40.94
C VAL A 42 1.60 1.21 -42.08
N ARG A 43 1.78 0.21 -42.97
CA ARG A 43 0.86 -0.06 -44.08
C ARG A 43 -0.50 -0.59 -43.64
N SER A 44 -0.56 -1.44 -42.62
CA SER A 44 -1.80 -2.11 -42.21
C SER A 44 -2.77 -1.24 -41.41
N GLY A 45 -2.41 -0.01 -41.05
CA GLY A 45 -3.30 0.90 -40.32
C GLY A 45 -3.62 0.41 -38.90
N CYS A 46 -2.57 0.19 -38.09
CA CYS A 46 -2.68 -0.32 -36.73
C CYS A 46 -3.65 0.49 -35.84
N ARG A 47 -4.51 -0.20 -35.08
CA ARG A 47 -5.40 0.44 -34.10
C ARG A 47 -4.67 0.69 -32.79
N TRP A 48 -4.45 1.96 -32.45
CA TRP A 48 -3.70 2.36 -31.27
C TRP A 48 -4.61 2.75 -30.10
N SER A 49 -4.27 2.29 -28.90
CA SER A 49 -4.91 2.70 -27.65
C SER A 49 -3.87 3.10 -26.61
N VAL A 50 -4.17 4.10 -25.78
CA VAL A 50 -3.25 4.54 -24.72
C VAL A 50 -3.34 3.57 -23.54
N VAL A 51 -2.22 2.94 -23.20
CA VAL A 51 -2.11 2.04 -22.04
C VAL A 51 -1.73 2.82 -20.78
N LYS A 52 -0.80 3.77 -20.91
CA LYS A 52 -0.25 4.53 -19.77
C LYS A 52 0.30 5.87 -20.23
N GLY A 53 -0.13 6.96 -19.59
CA GLY A 53 0.40 8.31 -19.82
C GLY A 53 0.94 8.94 -18.54
N ASN A 54 2.04 9.68 -18.67
CA ASN A 54 2.51 10.64 -17.68
C ASN A 54 3.25 11.80 -18.38
N VAL A 55 3.62 12.81 -17.60
CA VAL A 55 4.30 14.03 -18.09
C VAL A 55 5.62 13.74 -18.83
N ALA A 56 6.24 12.59 -18.59
CA ALA A 56 7.50 12.20 -19.22
C ALA A 56 7.34 11.19 -20.38
N ARG A 57 6.23 10.44 -20.47
CA ARG A 57 6.01 9.47 -21.56
C ARG A 57 4.56 9.01 -21.67
N THR A 58 4.15 8.67 -22.89
CA THR A 58 2.93 7.92 -23.20
C THR A 58 3.29 6.56 -23.79
N VAL A 59 2.58 5.51 -23.38
CA VAL A 59 2.71 4.15 -23.91
C VAL A 59 1.42 3.78 -24.61
N TYR A 60 1.51 3.42 -25.88
CA TYR A 60 0.42 2.98 -26.73
C TYR A 60 0.51 1.48 -26.98
N ARG A 61 -0.64 0.78 -27.02
CA ARG A 61 -0.78 -0.57 -27.53
C ARG A 61 -1.37 -0.48 -28.93
N GLY A 62 -0.66 -1.02 -29.90
CA GLY A 62 -1.09 -1.16 -31.28
C GLY A 62 -1.55 -2.58 -31.55
N ASP A 63 -2.75 -2.74 -32.09
CA ASP A 63 -3.22 -4.02 -32.62
C ASP A 63 -3.01 -4.05 -34.14
N GLY A 64 -2.10 -4.92 -34.60
CA GLY A 64 -1.77 -5.05 -36.02
C GLY A 64 -2.79 -5.85 -36.82
N GLY A 65 -3.79 -6.46 -36.17
CA GLY A 65 -4.76 -7.36 -36.78
C GLY A 65 -4.32 -8.83 -36.78
N PRO A 66 -5.15 -9.74 -37.34
CA PRO A 66 -4.88 -11.17 -37.41
C PRO A 66 -3.52 -11.46 -38.08
N GLY A 67 -2.65 -12.23 -37.42
CA GLY A 67 -1.33 -12.62 -37.95
C GLY A 67 -0.20 -11.59 -37.74
N ALA A 68 -0.49 -10.29 -37.65
CA ALA A 68 0.53 -9.25 -37.45
C ALA A 68 1.03 -9.16 -35.99
N GLY A 69 0.14 -9.45 -35.04
CA GLY A 69 0.41 -9.44 -33.61
C GLY A 69 0.21 -8.06 -32.96
N VAL A 70 0.64 -7.95 -31.71
CA VAL A 70 0.46 -6.75 -30.88
C VAL A 70 1.79 -6.03 -30.73
N PHE A 71 1.75 -4.69 -30.69
CA PHE A 71 2.92 -3.84 -30.57
C PHE A 71 2.75 -2.83 -29.43
N TYR A 72 3.86 -2.40 -28.84
CA TYR A 72 3.87 -1.35 -27.84
C TYR A 72 4.79 -0.22 -28.28
N LEU A 73 4.24 0.99 -28.42
CA LEU A 73 4.99 2.20 -28.74
C LEU A 73 5.14 3.05 -27.48
N LYS A 74 6.37 3.30 -27.04
CA LYS A 74 6.68 4.23 -25.96
C LYS A 74 7.12 5.56 -26.57
N HIS A 75 6.30 6.59 -26.42
CA HIS A 75 6.62 7.96 -26.81
C HIS A 75 7.12 8.73 -25.58
N PHE A 76 8.33 9.28 -25.65
CA PHE A 76 8.96 10.03 -24.56
C PHE A 76 8.77 11.54 -24.72
N HIS A 77 8.06 12.14 -23.77
CA HIS A 77 7.85 13.58 -23.68
C HIS A 77 9.00 14.21 -22.89
N SER A 78 9.62 15.25 -23.42
CA SER A 78 10.68 15.98 -22.70
C SER A 78 10.26 17.42 -22.43
N PRO A 79 9.73 17.69 -21.23
CA PRO A 79 9.39 19.06 -20.85
C PRO A 79 10.63 19.92 -20.53
N ALA A 80 11.77 19.33 -20.13
CA ALA A 80 12.92 20.09 -19.62
C ALA A 80 14.02 20.36 -20.68
N LEU A 81 14.53 21.59 -20.70
CA LEU A 81 15.59 22.08 -21.61
C LEU A 81 16.85 21.18 -21.59
N LEU A 82 17.27 20.73 -20.40
CA LEU A 82 18.45 19.87 -20.22
C LEU A 82 18.27 18.47 -20.83
N HIS A 83 17.04 17.94 -20.87
CA HIS A 83 16.71 16.69 -21.55
C HIS A 83 16.64 16.88 -23.07
N ARG A 84 16.27 18.07 -23.55
CA ARG A 84 16.36 18.42 -24.98
C ARG A 84 17.83 18.51 -25.44
N LEU A 85 18.69 19.15 -24.64
CA LEU A 85 20.12 19.28 -24.92
C LEU A 85 20.86 17.93 -24.92
N ARG A 86 20.60 17.06 -23.93
CA ARG A 86 21.14 15.69 -23.90
C ARG A 86 20.72 14.84 -25.10
N ARG A 87 19.52 15.06 -25.64
CA ARG A 87 19.05 14.36 -26.85
C ARG A 87 19.72 14.89 -28.11
N ARG A 88 20.00 16.19 -28.22
CA ARG A 88 20.84 16.75 -29.30
C ARG A 88 22.26 16.16 -29.29
N LEU A 89 22.78 15.77 -28.13
CA LEU A 89 24.06 15.07 -27.97
C LEU A 89 23.97 13.54 -28.16
N GLY A 90 22.86 12.99 -28.66
CA GLY A 90 22.71 11.55 -28.92
C GLY A 90 22.36 10.68 -27.70
N TRP A 91 22.09 11.27 -26.54
CA TRP A 91 21.77 10.53 -25.30
C TRP A 91 20.25 10.36 -25.17
N SER A 92 19.69 9.45 -25.96
CA SER A 92 18.25 9.17 -26.00
C SER A 92 17.84 8.02 -25.07
N ASP A 93 16.74 8.20 -24.33
CA ASP A 93 16.17 7.13 -23.49
C ASP A 93 15.72 5.93 -24.34
N ALA A 94 15.19 6.18 -25.55
CA ALA A 94 14.79 5.16 -26.51
C ALA A 94 15.98 4.32 -27.01
N GLY A 95 17.04 4.97 -27.51
CA GLY A 95 18.24 4.27 -28.00
C GLY A 95 18.99 3.54 -26.88
N ARG A 96 19.03 4.13 -25.66
CA ARG A 96 19.56 3.43 -24.48
C ARG A 96 18.73 2.19 -24.15
N GLU A 97 17.40 2.28 -24.18
CA GLU A 97 16.51 1.15 -23.90
C GLU A 97 16.67 0.03 -24.95
N MET A 98 16.79 0.37 -26.24
CA MET A 98 17.11 -0.57 -27.31
C MET A 98 18.43 -1.32 -27.07
N ARG A 99 19.53 -0.59 -26.81
CA ARG A 99 20.85 -1.18 -26.52
C ARG A 99 20.82 -2.11 -25.31
N PHE A 100 20.09 -1.74 -24.26
CA PHE A 100 19.93 -2.61 -23.08
C PHE A 100 19.11 -3.85 -23.39
N SER A 101 18.06 -3.73 -24.20
CA SER A 101 17.24 -4.86 -24.60
C SER A 101 18.06 -5.90 -25.38
N GLU A 102 18.82 -5.46 -26.38
CA GLU A 102 19.71 -6.34 -27.15
C GLU A 102 20.78 -6.99 -26.28
N TYR A 103 21.42 -6.19 -25.41
CA TYR A 103 22.42 -6.69 -24.48
C TYR A 103 21.85 -7.78 -23.58
N LEU A 104 20.68 -7.56 -22.99
CA LEU A 104 20.02 -8.53 -22.12
C LEU A 104 19.57 -9.78 -22.88
N SER A 105 19.05 -9.63 -24.11
CA SER A 105 18.70 -10.76 -24.98
C SER A 105 19.91 -11.64 -25.27
N ARG A 106 21.07 -11.06 -25.63
CA ARG A 106 22.33 -11.81 -25.85
C ARG A 106 22.78 -12.58 -24.60
N HIS A 107 22.46 -12.09 -23.40
CA HIS A 107 22.77 -12.75 -22.12
C HIS A 107 21.63 -13.64 -21.62
N ARG A 108 20.70 -14.05 -22.49
CA ARG A 108 19.56 -14.94 -22.19
C ARG A 108 18.68 -14.41 -21.04
N VAL A 109 18.57 -13.10 -20.91
CA VAL A 109 17.62 -12.44 -20.01
C VAL A 109 16.37 -12.10 -20.82
N PRO A 110 15.21 -12.71 -20.54
CA PRO A 110 14.00 -12.45 -21.31
C PRO A 110 13.56 -10.99 -21.18
N VAL A 111 13.46 -10.30 -22.31
CA VAL A 111 12.97 -8.92 -22.49
C VAL A 111 12.11 -8.87 -23.76
N PRO A 112 11.17 -7.92 -23.92
CA PRO A 112 10.44 -7.76 -25.17
C PRO A 112 11.39 -7.48 -26.34
N ARG A 113 11.11 -8.05 -27.51
CA ARG A 113 11.88 -7.75 -28.71
C ARG A 113 11.63 -6.29 -29.11
N VAL A 114 12.65 -5.46 -28.95
CA VAL A 114 12.69 -4.13 -29.56
C VAL A 114 12.79 -4.30 -31.07
N LEU A 115 11.96 -3.57 -31.80
CA LEU A 115 11.96 -3.55 -33.27
C LEU A 115 12.71 -2.34 -33.79
N ALA A 116 12.38 -1.15 -33.27
CA ALA A 116 13.02 0.09 -33.67
C ALA A 116 13.01 1.14 -32.55
N ALA A 117 13.92 2.10 -32.65
CA ALA A 117 13.97 3.29 -31.81
C ALA A 117 14.27 4.53 -32.66
N CYS A 118 13.64 5.65 -32.35
CA CYS A 118 13.93 6.94 -32.99
C CYS A 118 14.30 7.99 -31.93
N CYS A 119 15.24 8.87 -32.29
CA CYS A 119 15.50 10.10 -31.54
C CYS A 119 16.02 11.22 -32.45
N ARG A 120 15.12 11.94 -33.12
CA ARG A 120 15.44 13.09 -33.98
C ARG A 120 14.33 14.15 -33.88
N GLY A 121 14.67 15.43 -34.11
CA GLY A 121 13.67 16.51 -34.15
C GLY A 121 12.93 16.78 -32.84
N GLY A 122 13.46 16.36 -31.68
CA GLY A 122 12.80 16.49 -30.38
C GLY A 122 11.80 15.37 -30.05
N VAL A 123 11.50 14.52 -31.03
CA VAL A 123 10.68 13.30 -30.90
C VAL A 123 11.58 12.13 -30.47
N ALA A 124 11.12 11.32 -29.52
CA ALA A 124 11.81 10.10 -29.13
C ALA A 124 10.80 8.99 -28.85
N TRP A 125 10.94 7.87 -29.55
CA TRP A 125 10.06 6.72 -29.34
C TRP A 125 10.78 5.39 -29.51
N LEU A 126 10.20 4.36 -28.92
CA LEU A 126 10.66 2.97 -28.98
C LEU A 126 9.47 2.07 -29.26
N ILE A 127 9.58 1.19 -30.26
CA ILE A 127 8.57 0.19 -30.56
C ILE A 127 9.07 -1.23 -30.26
N THR A 128 8.24 -2.01 -29.56
CA THR A 128 8.53 -3.38 -29.16
C THR A 128 7.40 -4.33 -29.56
N GLU A 129 7.73 -5.58 -29.84
CA GLU A 129 6.74 -6.65 -29.94
C GLU A 129 6.03 -6.85 -28.59
N GLY A 130 4.71 -6.99 -28.66
CA GLY A 130 3.87 -7.33 -27.53
C GLY A 130 4.03 -8.79 -27.14
N ILE A 131 4.01 -9.05 -25.84
CA ILE A 131 4.01 -10.41 -25.31
C ILE A 131 2.60 -10.63 -24.77
N GLU A 132 1.74 -11.26 -25.57
CA GLU A 132 0.37 -11.57 -25.20
C GLU A 132 0.07 -13.06 -25.39
N PRO A 133 -0.72 -13.68 -24.49
CA PRO A 133 -1.25 -13.11 -23.25
C PRO A 133 -0.16 -12.97 -22.17
N ALA A 134 -0.06 -11.79 -21.56
CA ALA A 134 0.79 -11.58 -20.39
C ALA A 134 0.18 -10.61 -19.38
N VAL A 135 0.50 -10.83 -18.11
CA VAL A 135 -0.01 -10.07 -16.99
C VAL A 135 1.18 -9.62 -16.13
N PRO A 136 1.19 -8.37 -15.60
CA PRO A 136 2.17 -7.95 -14.62
C PRO A 136 2.27 -8.94 -13.46
N ALA A 137 3.49 -9.31 -13.06
CA ALA A 137 3.74 -10.40 -12.12
C ALA A 137 3.15 -10.13 -10.73
N ASP A 138 3.02 -8.85 -10.34
CA ASP A 138 2.37 -8.47 -9.09
C ASP A 138 0.87 -8.77 -9.09
N ARG A 139 0.18 -8.49 -10.20
CA ARG A 139 -1.24 -8.83 -10.42
C ARG A 139 -1.44 -10.33 -10.56
N TRP A 140 -0.67 -10.98 -11.44
CA TRP A 140 -0.75 -12.43 -11.65
C TRP A 140 -0.53 -13.21 -10.34
N HIS A 141 0.45 -12.80 -9.52
CA HIS A 141 0.72 -13.46 -8.24
C HIS A 141 -0.45 -13.34 -7.26
N MET A 142 -1.17 -12.22 -7.24
CA MET A 142 -2.35 -12.05 -6.40
C MET A 142 -3.51 -12.94 -6.84
N GLU A 143 -3.73 -13.04 -8.15
CA GLU A 143 -4.77 -13.91 -8.73
C GLU A 143 -4.45 -15.39 -8.47
N ALA A 144 -3.19 -15.81 -8.67
CA ALA A 144 -2.74 -17.16 -8.36
C ALA A 144 -2.85 -17.51 -6.87
N LEU A 145 -2.53 -16.56 -5.97
CA LEU A 145 -2.73 -16.74 -4.53
C LEU A 145 -4.21 -16.91 -4.17
N ALA A 146 -5.09 -16.14 -4.79
CA ALA A 146 -6.53 -16.25 -4.57
C ALA A 146 -7.10 -17.60 -5.04
N ARG A 147 -6.55 -18.17 -6.11
CA ARG A 147 -6.87 -19.53 -6.61
C ARG A 147 -6.19 -20.66 -5.84
N GLY A 148 -5.26 -20.36 -4.93
CA GLY A 148 -4.48 -21.39 -4.23
C GLY A 148 -3.45 -22.13 -5.09
N ASP A 149 -3.06 -21.58 -6.26
CA ASP A 149 -2.16 -22.23 -7.21
C ASP A 149 -0.68 -22.10 -6.78
N HIS A 150 -0.32 -22.83 -5.73
CA HIS A 150 1.01 -22.82 -5.16
C HIS A 150 2.09 -23.39 -6.10
N VAL A 151 1.70 -24.27 -7.04
CA VAL A 151 2.61 -24.86 -8.02
C VAL A 151 3.02 -23.82 -9.06
N ALA A 152 2.07 -23.09 -9.64
CA ALA A 152 2.40 -22.02 -10.58
C ALA A 152 3.22 -20.92 -9.89
N ILE A 153 2.84 -20.52 -8.66
CA ILE A 153 3.61 -19.54 -7.89
C ILE A 153 5.05 -20.01 -7.69
N ARG A 154 5.27 -21.31 -7.43
CA ARG A 154 6.61 -21.89 -7.31
C ARG A 154 7.38 -21.75 -8.62
N ARG A 155 6.78 -22.11 -9.75
CA ARG A 155 7.39 -22.02 -11.10
C ARG A 155 7.79 -20.58 -11.42
N ALA A 156 6.87 -19.63 -11.25
CA ALA A 156 7.14 -18.20 -11.47
C ALA A 156 8.21 -17.63 -10.53
N THR A 157 8.24 -18.08 -9.26
CA THR A 157 9.27 -17.66 -8.30
C THR A 157 10.67 -18.10 -8.75
N VAL A 158 10.79 -19.32 -9.29
CA VAL A 158 12.06 -19.85 -9.81
C VAL A 158 12.49 -19.09 -11.06
N ALA A 159 11.58 -18.92 -12.02
CA ALA A 159 11.85 -18.20 -13.25
C ALA A 159 12.26 -16.74 -13.00
N LEU A 160 11.61 -16.05 -12.05
CA LEU A 160 11.98 -14.70 -11.63
C LEU A 160 13.37 -14.66 -10.99
N ALA A 161 13.72 -15.67 -10.18
CA ALA A 161 15.03 -15.77 -9.56
C ALA A 161 16.15 -15.94 -10.60
N GLU A 162 15.91 -16.78 -11.60
CA GLU A 162 16.85 -17.03 -12.71
C GLU A 162 16.98 -15.82 -13.63
N LEU A 163 15.88 -15.16 -13.97
CA LEU A 163 15.88 -13.90 -14.73
C LEU A 163 16.74 -12.84 -14.03
N VAL A 164 16.46 -12.59 -12.74
CA VAL A 164 17.21 -11.58 -11.96
C VAL A 164 18.66 -12.01 -11.75
N GLY A 165 18.89 -13.32 -11.60
CA GLY A 165 20.23 -13.88 -11.46
C GLY A 165 21.09 -13.65 -12.69
N ARG A 166 20.57 -14.00 -13.89
CA ARG A 166 21.23 -13.77 -15.18
C ARG A 166 21.47 -12.28 -15.46
N MET A 167 20.49 -11.43 -15.14
CA MET A 167 20.65 -9.97 -15.24
C MET A 167 21.81 -9.45 -14.38
N HIS A 168 21.93 -9.92 -13.13
CA HIS A 168 23.03 -9.51 -12.26
C HIS A 168 24.37 -10.14 -12.66
N ALA A 169 24.37 -11.35 -13.23
CA ALA A 169 25.56 -12.00 -13.77
C ALA A 169 26.14 -11.21 -14.95
N SER A 170 25.29 -10.68 -15.83
CA SER A 170 25.70 -9.82 -16.96
C SER A 170 26.06 -8.38 -16.56
N GLY A 171 26.23 -8.10 -15.26
CA GLY A 171 26.66 -6.78 -14.82
C GLY A 171 25.54 -5.72 -14.78
N VAL A 172 24.28 -6.12 -14.92
CA VAL A 172 23.14 -5.21 -15.07
C VAL A 172 22.33 -5.08 -13.78
N LEU A 173 22.00 -3.84 -13.40
CA LEU A 173 21.10 -3.49 -12.29
C LEU A 173 19.86 -2.79 -12.82
N HIS A 174 18.71 -3.14 -12.26
CA HIS A 174 17.45 -2.46 -12.54
C HIS A 174 17.08 -1.56 -11.36
N ARG A 175 17.12 -0.23 -11.54
CA ARG A 175 16.94 0.73 -10.41
C ARG A 175 15.51 0.86 -9.90
N ASP A 176 14.55 0.25 -10.61
CA ASP A 176 13.14 0.19 -10.24
C ASP A 176 12.63 -1.25 -10.31
N LEU A 177 13.35 -2.18 -9.67
CA LEU A 177 13.06 -3.62 -9.76
C LEU A 177 11.90 -3.98 -8.83
N HIS A 178 10.72 -4.17 -9.42
CA HIS A 178 9.50 -4.63 -8.76
C HIS A 178 8.69 -5.54 -9.68
N CYS A 179 7.78 -6.35 -9.13
CA CYS A 179 7.02 -7.31 -9.93
C CYS A 179 6.09 -6.67 -10.98
N GLY A 180 5.69 -5.40 -10.79
CA GLY A 180 4.95 -4.66 -11.83
C GLY A 180 5.75 -4.37 -13.12
N ASN A 181 7.08 -4.50 -13.11
CA ASN A 181 7.94 -4.38 -14.31
C ASN A 181 8.35 -5.76 -14.86
N VAL A 182 7.73 -6.83 -14.36
CA VAL A 182 7.92 -8.20 -14.88
C VAL A 182 6.58 -8.69 -15.39
N LEU A 183 6.55 -9.25 -16.59
CA LEU A 183 5.37 -9.89 -17.16
C LEU A 183 5.44 -11.40 -16.95
N VAL A 184 4.29 -12.04 -16.72
CA VAL A 184 4.12 -13.49 -16.62
C VAL A 184 3.09 -13.92 -17.67
N ARG A 185 3.36 -14.99 -18.41
CA ARG A 185 2.33 -15.62 -19.25
C ARG A 185 1.44 -16.53 -18.37
N PRO A 186 0.12 -16.30 -18.27
CA PRO A 186 -0.74 -17.06 -17.36
C PRO A 186 -0.71 -18.58 -17.57
N GLY A 187 -0.72 -19.05 -18.82
CA GLY A 187 -0.64 -20.48 -19.16
C GLY A 187 0.76 -21.09 -19.06
N ALA A 188 1.80 -20.27 -18.93
CA ALA A 188 3.19 -20.70 -18.83
C ALA A 188 3.91 -19.88 -17.74
N PRO A 189 3.61 -20.11 -16.44
CA PRO A 189 4.13 -19.28 -15.35
C PRO A 189 5.66 -19.33 -15.19
N GLY A 190 6.34 -20.27 -15.85
CA GLY A 190 7.80 -20.30 -15.98
C GLY A 190 8.37 -19.30 -17.00
N GLN A 191 7.52 -18.69 -17.83
CA GLN A 191 7.90 -17.68 -18.80
C GLN A 191 7.65 -16.29 -18.22
N VAL A 192 8.72 -15.69 -17.71
CA VAL A 192 8.72 -14.33 -17.17
C VAL A 192 9.59 -13.41 -18.00
N VAL A 193 9.16 -12.18 -18.20
CA VAL A 193 9.84 -11.20 -19.05
C VAL A 193 10.03 -9.88 -18.33
N LEU A 194 11.25 -9.34 -18.35
CA LEU A 194 11.56 -8.04 -17.78
C LEU A 194 11.19 -6.93 -18.74
N THR A 195 10.48 -5.93 -18.25
CA THR A 195 10.06 -4.77 -19.02
C THR A 195 10.58 -3.48 -18.40
N ASP A 196 10.42 -2.38 -19.14
CA ASP A 196 10.71 -1.02 -18.68
C ASP A 196 12.19 -0.74 -18.35
N LEU A 197 13.07 -0.91 -19.35
CA LEU A 197 14.52 -0.90 -19.14
C LEU A 197 15.14 0.50 -19.04
N HIS A 198 14.34 1.58 -19.09
CA HIS A 198 14.81 2.98 -19.01
C HIS A 198 15.65 3.30 -17.75
N ARG A 199 15.49 2.53 -16.66
CA ARG A 199 16.19 2.71 -15.38
C ARG A 199 17.30 1.70 -15.13
N VAL A 200 17.74 1.02 -16.18
CA VAL A 200 18.79 0.02 -16.10
C VAL A 200 20.18 0.67 -16.10
N ARG A 201 21.13 0.07 -15.38
CA ARG A 201 22.56 0.45 -15.42
C ARG A 201 23.43 -0.78 -15.56
N ARG A 202 24.46 -0.68 -16.40
CA ARG A 202 25.52 -1.69 -16.54
C ARG A 202 26.77 -1.27 -15.76
N ARG A 203 27.48 -2.26 -15.23
CA ARG A 203 28.86 -2.16 -14.74
C ARG A 203 29.62 -3.41 -15.18
N ARG A 204 30.96 -3.34 -15.24
CA ARG A 204 31.80 -4.51 -15.55
C ARG A 204 31.56 -5.66 -14.58
N ARG A 205 31.52 -5.37 -13.28
CA ARG A 205 31.17 -6.32 -12.21
C ARG A 205 30.27 -5.65 -11.17
N LEU A 206 29.26 -6.38 -10.69
CA LEU A 206 28.38 -5.91 -9.63
C LEU A 206 28.86 -6.39 -8.27
N SER A 207 29.10 -5.45 -7.36
CA SER A 207 29.42 -5.78 -5.98
C SER A 207 28.26 -6.50 -5.29
N ARG A 208 28.59 -7.38 -4.34
CA ARG A 208 27.63 -8.12 -3.51
C ARG A 208 26.56 -7.22 -2.89
N ARG A 209 26.98 -6.04 -2.40
CA ARG A 209 26.10 -5.03 -1.80
C ARG A 209 25.15 -4.40 -2.81
N SER A 210 25.58 -4.16 -4.05
CA SER A 210 24.73 -3.60 -5.11
C SER A 210 23.65 -4.60 -5.52
N ARG A 211 24.02 -5.87 -5.70
CA ARG A 211 23.08 -6.98 -5.96
C ARG A 211 22.05 -7.10 -4.82
N ALA A 212 22.51 -7.11 -3.57
CA ALA A 212 21.63 -7.19 -2.41
C ALA A 212 20.69 -5.97 -2.29
N ALA A 213 21.16 -4.78 -2.63
CA ALA A 213 20.34 -3.57 -2.65
C ALA A 213 19.28 -3.62 -3.76
N ASN A 214 19.56 -4.27 -4.90
CA ASN A 214 18.57 -4.47 -5.95
C ASN A 214 17.50 -5.50 -5.53
N LEU A 215 17.93 -6.63 -4.95
CA LEU A 215 17.03 -7.66 -4.40
C LEU A 215 16.16 -7.11 -3.25
N ALA A 216 16.68 -6.17 -2.48
CA ALA A 216 15.93 -5.50 -1.42
C ALA A 216 14.71 -4.72 -1.94
N GLN A 217 14.75 -4.20 -3.18
CA GLN A 217 13.60 -3.54 -3.82
C GLN A 217 12.50 -4.56 -4.14
N LEU A 218 12.87 -5.67 -4.77
CA LEU A 218 11.96 -6.77 -5.09
C LEU A 218 11.36 -7.40 -3.83
N LEU A 219 12.18 -7.60 -2.78
CA LEU A 219 11.70 -8.09 -1.50
C LEU A 219 10.70 -7.12 -0.87
N HIS A 220 10.95 -5.79 -0.90
CA HIS A 220 9.99 -4.81 -0.42
C HIS A 220 8.63 -4.96 -1.13
N ASP A 221 8.66 -5.06 -2.46
CA ASP A 221 7.46 -5.19 -3.28
C ASP A 221 6.59 -6.39 -2.90
N ARG A 222 7.19 -7.56 -2.61
CA ARG A 222 6.47 -8.81 -2.32
C ARG A 222 6.54 -9.30 -0.88
N ARG A 223 7.06 -8.50 0.05
CA ARG A 223 7.28 -8.90 1.46
C ARG A 223 6.01 -9.38 2.17
N LEU A 224 4.84 -8.85 1.84
CA LEU A 224 3.60 -9.18 2.54
C LEU A 224 2.89 -10.41 1.98
N TRP A 225 3.27 -10.86 0.78
CA TRP A 225 2.58 -11.92 0.04
C TRP A 225 3.43 -13.17 -0.17
N THR A 226 4.67 -13.17 0.33
CA THR A 226 5.60 -14.30 0.19
C THR A 226 5.94 -14.90 1.54
N THR A 227 6.08 -16.21 1.62
CA THR A 227 6.53 -16.94 2.81
C THR A 227 8.06 -16.95 2.92
N ARG A 228 8.60 -17.35 4.09
CA ARG A 228 10.06 -17.53 4.23
C ARG A 228 10.58 -18.59 3.25
N SER A 229 9.87 -19.70 3.10
CA SER A 229 10.25 -20.79 2.19
C SER A 229 10.30 -20.33 0.73
N GLN A 230 9.32 -19.54 0.29
CA GLN A 230 9.34 -18.94 -1.05
C GLN A 230 10.53 -17.99 -1.24
N ARG A 231 10.84 -17.13 -0.26
CA ARG A 231 11.99 -16.21 -0.32
C ARG A 231 13.34 -16.94 -0.32
N LEU A 232 13.46 -18.00 0.48
CA LEU A 232 14.68 -18.82 0.50
C LEU A 232 14.85 -19.62 -0.78
N ARG A 233 13.75 -20.14 -1.35
CA ARG A 233 13.75 -20.78 -2.67
C ARG A 233 14.20 -19.81 -3.75
N PHE A 234 13.58 -18.63 -3.81
CA PHE A 234 14.01 -17.55 -4.72
C PHE A 234 15.50 -17.30 -4.58
N LEU A 235 16.00 -17.07 -3.36
CA LEU A 235 17.40 -16.76 -3.13
C LEU A 235 18.32 -17.90 -3.57
N ARG A 236 17.95 -19.16 -3.33
CA ARG A 236 18.72 -20.33 -3.77
C ARG A 236 18.89 -20.38 -5.29
N HIS A 237 17.80 -20.24 -6.05
CA HIS A 237 17.86 -20.23 -7.52
C HIS A 237 18.58 -18.99 -8.05
N TYR A 238 18.38 -17.84 -7.42
CA TYR A 238 19.09 -16.61 -7.75
C TYR A 238 20.61 -16.76 -7.58
N LEU A 239 21.09 -17.35 -6.48
CA LEU A 239 22.53 -17.52 -6.25
C LEU A 239 23.16 -18.44 -7.30
N ARG A 240 22.49 -19.54 -7.66
CA ARG A 240 22.91 -20.43 -8.75
C ARG A 240 23.00 -19.67 -10.08
N ALA A 241 21.94 -18.98 -10.47
CA ALA A 241 21.89 -18.27 -11.76
C ALA A 241 22.81 -17.03 -11.83
N SER A 242 23.13 -16.41 -10.69
CA SER A 242 23.97 -15.20 -10.64
C SER A 242 25.47 -15.49 -10.42
N GLY A 243 25.84 -16.73 -10.13
CA GLY A 243 27.20 -17.11 -9.73
C GLY A 243 27.69 -16.38 -8.47
N ALA A 244 26.78 -15.91 -7.61
CA ALA A 244 27.16 -15.08 -6.47
C ALA A 244 27.58 -15.93 -5.27
N GLU A 245 28.77 -15.70 -4.75
CA GLU A 245 29.32 -16.44 -3.62
C GLU A 245 28.61 -16.20 -2.27
N GLY A 246 28.83 -17.14 -1.35
CA GLY A 246 28.46 -17.07 0.05
C GLY A 246 27.13 -17.76 0.40
N THR A 247 26.88 -17.90 1.70
CA THR A 247 25.75 -18.69 2.20
C THR A 247 24.40 -17.97 2.08
N LEU A 248 23.31 -18.75 1.99
CA LEU A 248 21.93 -18.24 2.05
C LEU A 248 21.69 -17.37 3.29
N ARG A 249 22.20 -17.79 4.45
CA ARG A 249 22.07 -17.05 5.71
C ARG A 249 22.76 -15.69 5.64
N GLY A 250 23.97 -15.64 5.05
CA GLY A 250 24.71 -14.39 4.85
C GLY A 250 23.95 -13.40 3.95
N TRP A 251 23.41 -13.90 2.84
CA TRP A 251 22.60 -13.08 1.93
C TRP A 251 21.31 -12.56 2.57
N VAL A 252 20.60 -13.38 3.35
CA VAL A 252 19.43 -12.92 4.11
C VAL A 252 19.80 -11.81 5.09
N ARG A 253 20.90 -11.98 5.85
CA ARG A 253 21.42 -10.95 6.77
C ARG A 253 21.80 -9.65 6.07
N LEU A 254 22.25 -9.71 4.81
CA LEU A 254 22.59 -8.54 4.01
C LEU A 254 21.35 -7.86 3.39
N ILE A 255 20.41 -8.64 2.84
CA ILE A 255 19.23 -8.14 2.12
C ILE A 255 18.20 -7.53 3.09
N GLU A 256 17.93 -8.17 4.24
CA GLU A 256 16.86 -7.73 5.13
C GLU A 256 17.00 -6.28 5.64
N PRO A 257 18.17 -5.84 6.14
CA PRO A 257 18.35 -4.45 6.56
C PRO A 257 18.20 -3.47 5.40
N LEU A 258 18.70 -3.82 4.21
CA LEU A 258 18.56 -3.01 3.00
C LEU A 258 17.09 -2.89 2.58
N ALA A 259 16.33 -3.98 2.62
CA ALA A 259 14.91 -3.98 2.31
C ALA A 259 14.11 -3.13 3.30
N ARG A 260 14.45 -3.17 4.61
CA ARG A 260 13.82 -2.30 5.62
C ARG A 260 14.14 -0.83 5.38
N ARG A 261 15.40 -0.49 5.09
CA ARG A 261 15.82 0.89 4.77
C ARG A 261 15.10 1.40 3.51
N HIS A 262 15.03 0.57 2.47
CA HIS A 262 14.32 0.88 1.23
C HIS A 262 12.82 1.08 1.48
N SER A 263 12.17 0.15 2.21
CA SER A 263 10.76 0.26 2.59
C SER A 263 10.46 1.57 3.31
N ARG A 264 11.29 1.94 4.31
CA ARG A 264 11.13 3.20 5.04
C ARG A 264 11.25 4.42 4.15
N ARG A 265 12.20 4.42 3.21
CA ARG A 265 12.38 5.52 2.25
C ARG A 265 11.17 5.65 1.33
N VAL A 266 10.72 4.54 0.73
CA VAL A 266 9.55 4.51 -0.17
C VAL A 266 8.29 4.97 0.57
N TYR A 267 8.05 4.46 1.78
CA TYR A 267 6.91 4.89 2.57
C TYR A 267 7.02 6.36 3.00
N ALA A 268 8.19 6.84 3.42
CA ALA A 268 8.37 8.26 3.76
C ALA A 268 8.15 9.20 2.56
N GLN A 269 8.51 8.78 1.35
CA GLN A 269 8.17 9.52 0.12
C GLN A 269 6.66 9.55 -0.13
N ARG A 270 5.96 8.42 0.10
CA ARG A 270 4.49 8.35 -0.02
C ARG A 270 3.79 9.19 1.04
N ASP A 271 4.25 9.11 2.29
CA ASP A 271 3.68 9.86 3.41
C ASP A 271 3.77 11.38 3.18
N ARG A 272 4.89 11.86 2.61
CA ARG A 272 5.08 13.28 2.26
C ARG A 272 4.10 13.78 1.19
N ARG A 273 3.58 12.90 0.34
CA ARG A 273 2.62 13.26 -0.71
C ARG A 273 1.18 13.37 -0.20
N ILE A 274 0.90 12.95 1.04
CA ILE A 274 -0.48 12.94 1.58
C ILE A 274 -1.05 14.36 1.66
N PHE A 275 -0.22 15.36 2.00
CA PHE A 275 -0.64 16.75 2.15
C PHE A 275 -0.35 17.63 0.91
N GLY A 276 -0.09 16.99 -0.25
CA GLY A 276 0.14 17.70 -1.51
C GLY A 276 -0.95 17.37 -2.52
N ARG A 277 -1.10 18.21 -3.55
CA ARG A 277 -2.02 17.94 -4.65
C ARG A 277 -1.48 16.78 -5.51
N ASN A 278 -2.26 15.72 -5.65
CA ASN A 278 -1.96 14.57 -6.51
C ASN A 278 -3.23 13.75 -6.79
N ARG A 279 -3.10 12.65 -7.56
CA ARG A 279 -4.22 11.74 -7.89
C ARG A 279 -5.06 11.28 -6.70
N TYR A 280 -4.48 11.16 -5.51
CA TYR A 280 -5.17 10.61 -4.34
C TYR A 280 -5.66 11.68 -3.37
N PHE A 281 -5.11 12.89 -3.41
CA PHE A 281 -5.34 13.89 -2.37
C PHE A 281 -5.33 15.31 -2.95
N ALA A 282 -6.17 16.19 -2.42
CA ALA A 282 -6.14 17.62 -2.73
C ALA A 282 -6.26 18.47 -1.45
N PRO A 283 -5.50 19.58 -1.33
CA PRO A 283 -5.80 20.59 -0.34
C PRO A 283 -7.14 21.25 -0.68
N LEU A 284 -7.90 21.60 0.35
CA LEU A 284 -9.24 22.18 0.22
C LEU A 284 -9.39 23.35 1.19
N ALA A 285 -10.07 24.41 0.74
CA ALA A 285 -10.58 25.47 1.59
C ALA A 285 -12.10 25.59 1.36
N ALA A 286 -12.88 25.57 2.44
CA ALA A 286 -14.34 25.65 2.41
C ALA A 286 -14.88 26.09 3.79
N GLY A 287 -15.90 26.98 3.81
CA GLY A 287 -16.57 27.42 5.04
C GLY A 287 -15.65 28.04 6.10
N GLY A 288 -14.56 28.70 5.70
CA GLY A 288 -13.55 29.24 6.62
C GLY A 288 -12.58 28.21 7.23
N TYR A 289 -12.62 26.95 6.76
CA TYR A 289 -11.67 25.90 7.13
C TYR A 289 -10.74 25.59 5.97
N CYS A 290 -9.50 25.22 6.29
CA CYS A 290 -8.51 24.72 5.36
C CYS A 290 -8.08 23.30 5.76
N GLY A 291 -7.83 22.44 4.80
CA GLY A 291 -7.60 21.03 5.09
C GLY A 291 -7.14 20.19 3.91
N GLN A 292 -7.31 18.88 4.07
CA GLN A 292 -6.95 17.88 3.07
C GLN A 292 -8.10 16.89 2.87
N VAL A 293 -8.39 16.58 1.61
CA VAL A 293 -9.42 15.60 1.22
C VAL A 293 -8.84 14.49 0.35
N VAL A 294 -9.52 13.34 0.35
CA VAL A 294 -9.22 12.20 -0.51
C VAL A 294 -9.91 12.36 -1.87
N LEU A 295 -9.16 12.22 -2.96
CA LEU A 295 -9.71 12.17 -4.32
C LEU A 295 -9.89 10.74 -4.81
N ALA A 296 -9.01 9.83 -4.40
CA ALA A 296 -9.13 8.42 -4.72
C ALA A 296 -8.37 7.61 -3.67
N SER A 297 -8.89 6.43 -3.32
CA SER A 297 -8.12 5.53 -2.48
C SER A 297 -7.16 4.68 -3.31
N LYS A 298 -5.88 4.68 -2.93
CA LYS A 298 -4.89 3.75 -3.50
C LYS A 298 -5.19 2.29 -3.16
N ARG A 299 -5.99 2.03 -2.12
CA ARG A 299 -6.32 0.69 -1.65
C ARG A 299 -7.80 0.55 -1.37
N GLN A 300 -8.37 -0.56 -1.79
CA GLN A 300 -9.69 -0.95 -1.32
C GLN A 300 -9.60 -1.25 0.17
N VAL A 301 -10.37 -0.50 0.95
CA VAL A 301 -10.55 -0.75 2.38
C VAL A 301 -11.78 -1.65 2.48
N PRO A 302 -11.72 -2.79 3.17
CA PRO A 302 -12.90 -3.64 3.23
C PRO A 302 -14.06 -2.93 3.96
N GLY A 303 -15.23 -2.93 3.33
CA GLY A 303 -16.44 -2.27 3.87
C GLY A 303 -16.48 -0.77 3.62
N SER A 304 -15.62 -0.24 2.75
CA SER A 304 -15.56 1.17 2.38
C SER A 304 -16.02 1.34 0.93
N ARG A 305 -17.17 2.01 0.76
CA ARG A 305 -17.71 2.42 -0.55
C ARG A 305 -16.83 3.50 -1.17
N ALA A 306 -16.39 4.49 -0.37
CA ALA A 306 -15.56 5.58 -0.86
C ALA A 306 -14.20 5.09 -1.39
N SER A 307 -13.68 3.94 -0.96
CA SER A 307 -12.44 3.39 -1.50
C SER A 307 -12.52 2.93 -2.96
N ALA A 308 -13.74 2.77 -3.51
CA ALA A 308 -14.00 2.41 -4.90
C ALA A 308 -14.37 3.62 -5.78
N VAL A 309 -14.52 4.81 -5.19
CA VAL A 309 -14.97 6.02 -5.88
C VAL A 309 -13.79 6.96 -6.14
N THR A 310 -13.85 7.72 -7.23
CA THR A 310 -12.95 8.84 -7.50
C THR A 310 -13.74 10.14 -7.39
N PHE A 311 -13.34 11.00 -6.45
CA PHE A 311 -13.92 12.30 -6.17
C PHE A 311 -13.15 13.41 -6.89
N ARG A 312 -13.84 14.51 -7.12
CA ARG A 312 -13.29 15.79 -7.56
C ARG A 312 -13.16 16.74 -6.37
N PRO A 313 -12.24 17.72 -6.39
CA PRO A 313 -12.18 18.76 -5.36
C PRO A 313 -13.50 19.53 -5.18
N GLU A 314 -14.25 19.70 -6.27
CA GLU A 314 -15.56 20.36 -6.30
C GLU A 314 -16.57 19.62 -5.43
N ASP A 315 -16.68 18.28 -5.58
CA ASP A 315 -17.56 17.43 -4.77
C ASP A 315 -17.37 17.66 -3.26
N TRP A 316 -16.12 17.91 -2.85
CA TRP A 316 -15.78 18.19 -1.46
C TRP A 316 -16.03 19.63 -1.04
N ARG A 317 -15.93 20.61 -1.93
CA ARG A 317 -16.30 22.00 -1.60
C ARG A 317 -17.79 22.08 -1.30
N ASP A 318 -18.61 21.44 -2.12
CA ASP A 318 -20.06 21.45 -1.96
C ASP A 318 -20.47 20.73 -0.67
N ALA A 319 -19.91 19.53 -0.43
CA ALA A 319 -20.18 18.75 0.77
C ALA A 319 -19.71 19.40 2.08
N LEU A 320 -18.76 20.34 2.00
CA LEU A 320 -18.15 21.03 3.15
C LEU A 320 -18.37 22.55 3.12
N ALA A 321 -19.37 23.02 2.36
CA ALA A 321 -19.70 24.44 2.23
C ALA A 321 -20.14 25.03 3.59
N ASP A 322 -20.92 24.26 4.36
CA ASP A 322 -21.28 24.56 5.76
C ASP A 322 -20.72 23.51 6.74
N PRO A 323 -19.52 23.74 7.30
CA PRO A 323 -18.91 22.84 8.29
C PRO A 323 -19.64 22.77 9.63
N GLU A 324 -20.41 23.79 10.04
CA GLU A 324 -21.15 23.75 11.30
C GLU A 324 -22.43 22.91 11.16
N GLY A 325 -23.09 22.99 9.99
CA GLY A 325 -24.20 22.12 9.60
C GLY A 325 -23.86 20.62 9.63
N LEU A 326 -22.58 20.24 9.54
CA LEU A 326 -22.14 18.85 9.71
C LEU A 326 -22.49 18.26 11.08
N PHE A 327 -22.63 19.09 12.11
CA PHE A 327 -22.88 18.68 13.49
C PHE A 327 -24.32 18.95 13.98
N ARG A 328 -25.18 19.48 13.12
CA ARG A 328 -26.57 19.85 13.44
C ARG A 328 -27.55 19.19 12.46
N GLY A 329 -28.81 19.10 12.86
CA GLY A 329 -29.90 18.55 12.03
C GLY A 329 -30.38 17.17 12.48
N PRO A 330 -31.56 16.74 11.99
CA PRO A 330 -32.25 15.54 12.45
C PRO A 330 -31.51 14.23 12.13
N GLU A 331 -30.68 14.21 11.09
CA GLU A 331 -29.92 13.01 10.67
C GLU A 331 -28.62 12.78 11.47
N VAL A 332 -28.29 13.68 12.40
CA VAL A 332 -27.04 13.62 13.17
C VAL A 332 -27.21 12.76 14.41
N GLN A 333 -26.57 11.59 14.41
CA GLN A 333 -26.50 10.72 15.59
C GLN A 333 -25.25 11.06 16.43
N VAL A 334 -25.44 11.56 17.65
CA VAL A 334 -24.32 11.78 18.58
C VAL A 334 -23.84 10.45 19.14
N VAL A 335 -22.64 10.03 18.74
CA VAL A 335 -22.02 8.76 19.19
C VAL A 335 -21.22 8.98 20.47
N LYS A 336 -20.62 10.16 20.61
CA LYS A 336 -19.83 10.52 21.79
C LYS A 336 -19.76 12.02 21.95
N ASP A 337 -20.31 12.53 23.05
CA ASP A 337 -20.01 13.86 23.54
C ASP A 337 -19.07 13.76 24.76
N SER A 338 -17.90 14.38 24.67
CA SER A 338 -17.04 14.54 25.85
C SER A 338 -16.28 15.85 25.82
N PRO A 339 -15.71 16.29 26.96
CA PRO A 339 -14.92 17.51 27.02
C PRO A 339 -13.67 17.51 26.12
N SER A 340 -13.29 16.35 25.55
CA SER A 340 -12.14 16.22 24.65
C SER A 340 -12.49 16.05 23.19
N SER A 341 -13.73 15.70 22.85
CA SER A 341 -14.15 15.43 21.47
C SER A 341 -15.66 15.27 21.37
N LEU A 342 -16.24 15.80 20.30
CA LEU A 342 -17.56 15.40 19.80
C LEU A 342 -17.37 14.43 18.64
N VAL A 343 -18.11 13.31 18.64
CA VAL A 343 -18.16 12.37 17.53
C VAL A 343 -19.62 12.18 17.16
N VAL A 344 -19.94 12.47 15.90
CA VAL A 344 -21.26 12.26 15.33
C VAL A 344 -21.17 11.24 14.19
N ARG A 345 -22.25 10.52 13.93
CA ARG A 345 -22.45 9.70 12.75
C ARG A 345 -23.58 10.30 11.94
N ARG A 346 -23.42 10.38 10.62
CA ARG A 346 -24.46 10.85 9.70
C ARG A 346 -24.22 10.33 8.29
N ARG A 347 -25.20 10.50 7.42
CA ARG A 347 -24.98 10.40 5.98
C ARG A 347 -24.45 11.74 5.45
N LEU A 348 -23.51 11.65 4.52
CA LEU A 348 -22.88 12.78 3.86
C LEU A 348 -22.83 12.51 2.35
N ARG A 349 -23.46 13.39 1.57
CA ARG A 349 -23.40 13.36 0.11
C ARG A 349 -22.12 14.06 -0.36
N VAL A 350 -21.33 13.35 -1.16
CA VAL A 350 -20.09 13.87 -1.78
C VAL A 350 -20.16 13.53 -3.26
N GLY A 351 -20.42 14.54 -4.09
CA GLY A 351 -20.73 14.36 -5.50
C GLY A 351 -21.97 13.49 -5.71
N SER A 352 -21.83 12.42 -6.48
CA SER A 352 -22.92 11.48 -6.78
C SER A 352 -23.12 10.37 -5.73
N VAL A 353 -22.31 10.32 -4.68
CA VAL A 353 -22.31 9.22 -3.71
C VAL A 353 -22.72 9.70 -2.32
N GLU A 354 -23.64 8.98 -1.71
CA GLU A 354 -23.99 9.14 -0.30
C GLU A 354 -23.17 8.16 0.56
N LEU A 355 -22.47 8.69 1.56
CA LEU A 355 -21.57 7.95 2.44
C LEU A 355 -22.04 8.02 3.89
N ASP A 356 -22.02 6.89 4.59
CA ASP A 356 -22.15 6.88 6.06
C ASP A 356 -20.80 7.22 6.68
N VAL A 357 -20.75 8.27 7.50
CA VAL A 357 -19.50 8.83 8.01
C VAL A 357 -19.56 9.08 9.51
N PHE A 358 -18.40 8.93 10.16
CA PHE A 358 -18.13 9.45 11.49
C PHE A 358 -17.36 10.76 11.37
N ILE A 359 -17.87 11.81 12.00
CA ILE A 359 -17.23 13.13 12.05
C ILE A 359 -16.79 13.37 13.49
N LYS A 360 -15.49 13.52 13.69
CA LYS A 360 -14.86 13.75 14.99
C LYS A 360 -14.31 15.15 15.09
N ARG A 361 -14.97 16.02 15.86
CA ARG A 361 -14.52 17.37 16.21
C ARG A 361 -13.66 17.34 17.47
N ALA A 362 -12.44 17.86 17.39
CA ALA A 362 -11.52 17.86 18.53
C ALA A 362 -11.82 19.02 19.48
N ARG A 363 -12.22 18.72 20.73
CA ARG A 363 -12.39 19.74 21.78
C ARG A 363 -11.13 19.86 22.65
N ARG A 364 -10.76 21.09 23.03
CA ARG A 364 -9.56 21.36 23.83
C ARG A 364 -9.91 21.38 25.32
N LYS A 365 -9.07 20.75 26.14
CA LYS A 365 -9.24 20.66 27.62
C LYS A 365 -8.43 21.69 28.42
N LYS A 366 -7.39 22.33 27.85
CA LYS A 366 -6.41 23.16 28.59
C LYS A 366 -5.82 24.28 27.72
N ALA A 367 -5.80 25.51 28.23
CA ALA A 367 -5.30 26.72 27.57
C ALA A 367 -3.79 26.68 27.22
N ILE A 368 -2.95 26.01 28.03
CA ILE A 368 -1.50 25.86 27.75
C ILE A 368 -1.18 25.18 26.39
N ARG A 369 -2.12 24.43 25.80
CA ARG A 369 -1.92 23.84 24.46
C ARG A 369 -2.04 24.84 23.30
N TRP A 370 -2.43 26.09 23.55
CA TRP A 370 -2.51 27.13 22.53
C TRP A 370 -1.13 27.50 21.99
N VAL A 371 -0.13 27.67 22.86
CA VAL A 371 1.23 28.06 22.48
C VAL A 371 1.95 26.95 21.70
N LEU A 372 1.79 25.69 22.11
CA LEU A 372 2.47 24.55 21.47
C LEU A 372 1.92 24.16 20.08
N ASP A 373 0.76 24.68 19.70
CA ASP A 373 0.07 24.32 18.45
C ASP A 373 0.16 25.40 17.35
N LEU A 374 0.92 26.48 17.58
CA LEU A 374 1.10 27.59 16.60
C LEU A 374 1.57 27.09 15.23
N PHE A 375 2.46 26.08 15.21
CA PHE A 375 3.01 25.49 13.98
C PHE A 375 2.76 23.98 13.86
N ARG A 376 2.01 23.39 14.79
CA ARG A 376 1.77 21.95 14.80
C ARG A 376 0.47 21.61 14.07
N PRO A 377 0.46 20.61 13.17
CA PRO A 377 -0.78 20.08 12.62
C PRO A 377 -1.73 19.59 13.71
N SER A 378 -3.04 19.83 13.55
CA SER A 378 -4.08 19.42 14.49
C SER A 378 -4.09 17.91 14.73
N ARG A 379 -4.90 17.47 15.69
CA ARG A 379 -5.15 16.03 15.87
C ARG A 379 -5.78 15.43 14.62
N SER A 380 -6.73 16.12 14.01
CA SER A 380 -7.45 15.68 12.81
C SER A 380 -6.52 15.51 11.62
N MET A 381 -5.68 16.50 11.32
CA MET A 381 -4.71 16.39 10.22
C MET A 381 -3.66 15.29 10.47
N ARG A 382 -3.19 15.13 11.72
CA ARG A 382 -2.29 14.02 12.06
C ARG A 382 -2.97 12.66 11.91
N ALA A 383 -4.23 12.54 12.33
CA ALA A 383 -5.00 11.30 12.17
C ALA A 383 -5.25 10.97 10.70
N PHE A 384 -5.58 11.96 9.86
CA PHE A 384 -5.69 11.82 8.40
C PHE A 384 -4.38 11.31 7.78
N GLY A 385 -3.27 12.00 8.06
CA GLY A 385 -1.95 11.61 7.58
C GLY A 385 -1.53 10.21 8.04
N TYR A 386 -1.81 9.87 9.30
CA TYR A 386 -1.52 8.54 9.84
C TYR A 386 -2.42 7.45 9.27
N GLY A 387 -3.71 7.70 9.04
CA GLY A 387 -4.61 6.73 8.44
C GLY A 387 -4.15 6.32 7.05
N HIS A 388 -3.83 7.30 6.19
CA HIS A 388 -3.28 6.99 4.86
C HIS A 388 -1.86 6.40 4.91
N ALA A 389 -1.03 6.77 5.88
CA ALA A 389 0.27 6.14 6.09
C ALA A 389 0.12 4.65 6.47
N LEU A 390 -0.86 4.30 7.31
CA LEU A 390 -1.19 2.92 7.66
C LEU A 390 -1.74 2.15 6.45
N LEU A 391 -2.65 2.75 5.68
CA LEU A 391 -3.17 2.15 4.44
C LEU A 391 -2.03 1.85 3.47
N ALA A 392 -1.08 2.77 3.25
CA ALA A 392 0.08 2.54 2.39
C ALA A 392 0.91 1.30 2.80
N ARG A 393 0.87 0.91 4.08
CA ARG A 393 1.59 -0.22 4.69
C ARG A 393 0.73 -1.48 4.92
N HIS A 394 -0.47 -1.53 4.33
CA HIS A 394 -1.41 -2.65 4.47
C HIS A 394 -1.85 -2.87 5.93
N ILE A 395 -2.11 -1.79 6.64
CA ILE A 395 -2.75 -1.81 7.95
C ILE A 395 -4.10 -1.11 7.76
N TYR A 396 -5.18 -1.89 7.74
CA TYR A 396 -6.51 -1.35 7.52
C TYR A 396 -6.97 -0.50 8.70
N ASN A 397 -7.54 0.64 8.37
CA ASN A 397 -8.23 1.54 9.28
C ASN A 397 -9.43 2.15 8.54
N ALA A 398 -10.43 2.64 9.28
CA ALA A 398 -11.54 3.39 8.68
C ALA A 398 -10.99 4.51 7.80
N LEU A 399 -11.49 4.61 6.57
CA LEU A 399 -10.89 5.46 5.54
C LEU A 399 -11.03 6.93 5.97
N PRO A 400 -9.93 7.68 6.18
CA PRO A 400 -10.01 9.11 6.35
C PRO A 400 -10.44 9.74 5.03
N LEU A 401 -11.51 10.52 5.06
CA LEU A 401 -12.10 11.15 3.88
C LEU A 401 -11.66 12.61 3.77
N ALA A 402 -11.80 13.34 4.88
CA ALA A 402 -11.42 14.75 4.98
C ALA A 402 -10.88 15.07 6.38
N ALA A 403 -9.90 15.96 6.46
CA ALA A 403 -9.53 16.62 7.70
C ALA A 403 -9.43 18.12 7.49
N MET A 404 -10.13 18.87 8.31
CA MET A 404 -10.29 20.33 8.19
C MET A 404 -9.84 21.00 9.49
N GLU A 405 -9.23 22.17 9.37
CA GLU A 405 -8.77 23.03 10.47
C GLU A 405 -9.20 24.48 10.23
N ARG A 406 -9.61 25.17 11.28
CA ARG A 406 -9.80 26.62 11.27
C ARG A 406 -8.76 27.26 12.18
N ARG A 407 -8.02 28.22 11.63
CA ARG A 407 -6.95 28.94 12.34
C ARG A 407 -7.17 30.43 12.24
N TRP A 408 -6.82 31.15 13.30
CA TRP A 408 -6.74 32.61 13.32
C TRP A 408 -5.34 33.00 13.79
N ALA A 409 -4.63 33.81 13.01
CA ALA A 409 -3.21 34.17 13.26
C ALA A 409 -2.31 32.96 13.61
N GLY A 410 -2.52 31.81 12.96
CA GLY A 410 -1.78 30.56 13.23
C GLY A 410 -2.32 29.71 14.40
N PHE A 411 -3.13 30.28 15.29
CA PHE A 411 -3.74 29.54 16.39
C PHE A 411 -4.86 28.62 15.91
N LEU A 412 -4.78 27.34 16.28
CA LEU A 412 -5.82 26.36 15.95
C LEU A 412 -7.07 26.56 16.82
N LEU A 413 -8.11 27.15 16.20
CA LEU A 413 -9.42 27.39 16.78
C LEU A 413 -10.24 26.10 16.82
N ASP A 414 -10.35 25.43 15.67
CA ASP A 414 -11.16 24.22 15.53
C ASP A 414 -10.56 23.23 14.52
N SER A 415 -10.91 21.95 14.68
CA SER A 415 -10.55 20.93 13.71
C SER A 415 -11.47 19.72 13.80
N PHE A 416 -11.75 19.11 12.65
CA PHE A 416 -12.50 17.87 12.58
C PHE A 416 -11.94 16.90 11.54
N LEU A 417 -12.20 15.62 11.76
CA LEU A 417 -11.84 14.52 10.88
C LEU A 417 -13.11 13.79 10.47
N ILE A 418 -13.29 13.59 9.17
CA ILE A 418 -14.33 12.74 8.59
C ILE A 418 -13.70 11.40 8.24
N THR A 419 -14.24 10.31 8.79
CA THR A 419 -13.87 8.94 8.42
C THR A 419 -15.11 8.19 7.97
N GLU A 420 -14.98 7.36 6.95
CA GLU A 420 -16.09 6.51 6.52
C GLU A 420 -16.44 5.47 7.60
N ALA A 421 -17.74 5.24 7.79
CA ALA A 421 -18.21 4.06 8.51
C ALA A 421 -17.84 2.80 7.73
N VAL A 422 -17.67 1.68 8.42
CA VAL A 422 -17.24 0.43 7.80
C VAL A 422 -18.39 -0.55 7.77
N ASP A 423 -18.90 -0.81 6.56
CA ASP A 423 -20.06 -1.68 6.36
C ASP A 423 -19.78 -3.13 6.76
N GLY A 424 -20.72 -3.72 7.51
CA GLY A 424 -20.65 -5.10 7.99
C GLY A 424 -19.53 -5.36 9.00
N ALA A 425 -18.98 -4.31 9.62
CA ALA A 425 -17.97 -4.44 10.66
C ALA A 425 -18.55 -4.13 12.06
N MET A 426 -18.05 -4.82 13.07
CA MET A 426 -18.44 -4.59 14.47
C MET A 426 -17.20 -4.48 15.37
N HIS A 427 -17.32 -3.77 16.48
CA HIS A 427 -16.22 -3.68 17.45
C HIS A 427 -15.79 -5.06 17.94
N LEU A 428 -14.49 -5.26 18.13
CA LEU A 428 -13.90 -6.55 18.45
C LEU A 428 -14.52 -7.19 19.70
N ASN A 429 -14.80 -6.41 20.74
CA ASN A 429 -15.47 -6.92 21.94
C ASN A 429 -16.85 -7.50 21.61
N ARG A 430 -17.68 -6.77 20.83
CA ARG A 430 -18.99 -7.23 20.38
C ARG A 430 -18.86 -8.46 19.46
N PHE A 431 -17.86 -8.48 18.58
CA PHE A 431 -17.56 -9.62 17.71
C PHE A 431 -17.25 -10.88 18.52
N LEU A 432 -16.35 -10.76 19.49
CA LEU A 432 -15.95 -11.88 20.34
C LEU A 432 -17.13 -12.37 21.19
N SER A 433 -17.93 -11.47 21.77
CA SER A 433 -19.12 -11.86 22.54
C SER A 433 -20.17 -12.56 21.66
N ARG A 434 -20.45 -12.03 20.46
CA ARG A 434 -21.48 -12.60 19.57
C ARG A 434 -21.10 -13.97 19.02
N TYR A 435 -19.87 -14.13 18.55
CA TYR A 435 -19.46 -15.35 17.82
C TYR A 435 -18.69 -16.37 18.66
N LEU A 436 -18.15 -15.96 19.81
CA LEU A 436 -17.34 -16.81 20.68
C LEU A 436 -17.83 -16.82 22.15
N GLY A 437 -18.85 -16.03 22.48
CA GLY A 437 -19.49 -16.03 23.81
C GLY A 437 -20.46 -17.20 23.98
N ARG A 438 -20.97 -17.37 25.21
CA ARG A 438 -22.11 -18.26 25.46
C ARG A 438 -23.36 -17.58 24.89
N ALA A 439 -24.18 -18.35 24.18
CA ALA A 439 -25.29 -17.82 23.38
C ALA A 439 -26.27 -17.01 24.24
N GLU A 440 -26.45 -15.74 23.88
CA GLU A 440 -27.69 -15.00 24.15
C GLU A 440 -28.33 -14.75 22.78
N ALA A 441 -29.39 -15.51 22.49
CA ALA A 441 -30.27 -15.39 21.33
C ALA A 441 -29.60 -15.12 19.96
N GLY A 442 -29.12 -16.17 19.30
CA GLY A 442 -28.67 -16.11 17.89
C GLY A 442 -28.10 -17.42 17.36
N GLU A 443 -27.91 -17.49 16.03
CA GLU A 443 -27.26 -18.63 15.35
C GLU A 443 -25.90 -18.95 15.98
N VAL A 444 -25.83 -20.11 16.65
CA VAL A 444 -24.60 -20.59 17.27
C VAL A 444 -23.75 -21.25 16.19
N LEU A 445 -22.60 -20.65 15.87
CA LEU A 445 -21.63 -21.28 14.99
C LEU A 445 -21.21 -22.66 15.56
N PRO A 446 -21.03 -23.70 14.73
CA PRO A 446 -20.50 -24.97 15.21
C PRO A 446 -19.18 -24.80 15.98
N ALA A 447 -18.96 -25.57 17.05
CA ALA A 447 -17.80 -25.42 17.93
C ALA A 447 -16.44 -25.49 17.20
N ALA A 448 -16.35 -26.26 16.12
CA ALA A 448 -15.16 -26.28 15.26
C ALA A 448 -14.93 -24.93 14.55
N GLN A 449 -15.98 -24.32 14.00
CA GLN A 449 -15.92 -23.02 13.33
C GLN A 449 -15.62 -21.90 14.32
N GLN A 450 -16.23 -21.91 15.52
CA GLN A 450 -15.91 -20.96 16.58
C GLN A 450 -14.42 -21.03 16.98
N ARG A 451 -13.90 -22.24 17.21
CA ARG A 451 -12.48 -22.45 17.54
C ARG A 451 -11.58 -21.96 16.40
N HIS A 452 -11.94 -22.24 15.15
CA HIS A 452 -11.18 -21.75 13.98
C HIS A 452 -11.19 -20.22 13.91
N LEU A 453 -12.35 -19.59 14.00
CA LEU A 453 -12.51 -18.14 13.95
C LEU A 453 -11.75 -17.44 15.09
N ALA A 454 -11.87 -17.96 16.32
CA ALA A 454 -11.10 -17.47 17.47
C ALA A 454 -9.60 -17.55 17.22
N ARG A 455 -9.13 -18.67 16.66
CA ARG A 455 -7.71 -18.86 16.32
C ARG A 455 -7.24 -17.80 15.33
N GLU A 456 -8.00 -17.58 14.26
CA GLU A 456 -7.65 -16.63 13.22
C GLU A 456 -7.66 -15.18 13.72
N VAL A 457 -8.74 -14.73 14.36
CA VAL A 457 -8.83 -13.34 14.88
C VAL A 457 -7.70 -13.05 15.87
N LEU A 458 -7.51 -13.92 16.87
CA LEU A 458 -6.53 -13.67 17.93
C LEU A 458 -5.10 -13.72 17.38
N TRP A 459 -4.80 -14.63 16.45
CA TRP A 459 -3.53 -14.64 15.75
C TRP A 459 -3.31 -13.36 14.95
N GLN A 460 -4.30 -12.94 14.16
CA GLN A 460 -4.26 -11.73 13.35
C GLN A 460 -4.07 -10.46 14.19
N LEU A 461 -4.65 -10.38 15.38
CA LEU A 461 -4.39 -9.27 16.32
C LEU A 461 -2.90 -9.17 16.65
N GLY A 462 -2.27 -10.29 17.01
CA GLY A 462 -0.82 -10.35 17.22
C GLY A 462 -0.02 -9.88 15.99
N ARG A 463 -0.42 -10.32 14.79
CA ARG A 463 0.18 -9.90 13.52
C ARG A 463 0.03 -8.40 13.26
N LEU A 464 -1.14 -7.84 13.53
CA LEU A 464 -1.45 -6.42 13.38
C LEU A 464 -0.55 -5.57 14.27
N VAL A 465 -0.50 -5.88 15.57
CA VAL A 465 0.37 -5.15 16.53
C VAL A 465 1.84 -5.26 16.13
N ARG A 466 2.27 -6.44 15.67
CA ARG A 466 3.63 -6.63 15.17
C ARG A 466 3.92 -5.76 13.96
N ARG A 467 3.00 -5.70 12.98
CA ARG A 467 3.15 -4.90 11.76
C ARG A 467 3.22 -3.41 12.10
N LEU A 468 2.35 -2.90 12.98
CA LEU A 468 2.41 -1.53 13.50
C LEU A 468 3.81 -1.22 14.05
N HIS A 469 4.33 -2.08 14.92
CA HIS A 469 5.62 -1.86 15.56
C HIS A 469 6.81 -1.95 14.59
N GLU A 470 6.77 -2.87 13.62
CA GLU A 470 7.82 -3.00 12.59
C GLU A 470 7.87 -1.79 11.65
N GLU A 471 6.71 -1.18 11.39
CA GLU A 471 6.56 0.02 10.56
C GLU A 471 6.78 1.33 11.33
N GLY A 472 7.12 1.27 12.62
CA GLY A 472 7.46 2.44 13.42
C GLY A 472 6.26 3.17 14.02
N PHE A 473 5.12 2.50 14.19
CA PHE A 473 3.94 3.06 14.84
C PHE A 473 3.75 2.47 16.23
N ALA A 474 3.48 3.32 17.21
CA ALA A 474 3.08 2.94 18.56
C ALA A 474 1.71 3.53 18.87
N HIS A 475 0.77 2.70 19.31
CA HIS A 475 -0.59 3.12 19.61
C HIS A 475 -0.82 3.24 21.13
N ARG A 476 -1.21 4.43 21.59
CA ARG A 476 -1.37 4.74 23.01
C ARG A 476 -2.69 4.25 23.60
N ASP A 477 -3.69 4.02 22.77
CA ASP A 477 -5.01 3.54 23.19
C ASP A 477 -5.41 2.27 22.43
N LEU A 478 -4.49 1.30 22.34
CA LEU A 478 -4.75 0.05 21.61
C LEU A 478 -5.61 -0.88 22.48
N LYS A 479 -6.90 -0.98 22.16
CA LYS A 479 -7.90 -1.75 22.90
C LYS A 479 -8.93 -2.35 21.92
N ALA A 480 -9.65 -3.38 22.36
CA ALA A 480 -10.66 -4.06 21.55
C ALA A 480 -11.71 -3.11 20.95
N SER A 481 -12.18 -2.10 21.69
CA SER A 481 -13.15 -1.14 21.17
C SER A 481 -12.62 -0.20 20.07
N ASN A 482 -11.30 -0.09 19.89
CA ASN A 482 -10.70 0.66 18.78
C ASN A 482 -10.34 -0.23 17.58
N LEU A 483 -10.86 -1.46 17.56
CA LEU A 483 -10.69 -2.43 16.47
C LEU A 483 -12.08 -2.89 16.04
N LEU A 484 -12.33 -2.82 14.74
CA LEU A 484 -13.49 -3.41 14.08
C LEU A 484 -13.08 -4.74 13.43
N VAL A 485 -14.01 -5.68 13.40
CA VAL A 485 -13.88 -6.95 12.69
C VAL A 485 -15.01 -7.03 11.67
N ARG A 486 -14.64 -7.20 10.40
CA ARG A 486 -15.55 -7.55 9.30
C ARG A 486 -15.36 -9.01 8.95
N TRP A 487 -16.44 -9.78 8.91
CA TRP A 487 -16.40 -11.20 8.56
C TRP A 487 -17.69 -11.57 7.84
N SER A 488 -17.56 -12.31 6.74
CA SER A 488 -18.68 -12.65 5.85
C SER A 488 -19.28 -14.04 6.14
N GLY A 489 -19.02 -14.63 7.32
CA GLY A 489 -19.46 -15.98 7.68
C GLY A 489 -18.72 -17.13 6.98
N GLN A 490 -18.05 -16.85 5.85
CA GLN A 490 -17.33 -17.85 5.07
C GLN A 490 -16.02 -18.27 5.74
N VAL A 491 -15.85 -19.58 6.00
CA VAL A 491 -14.64 -20.16 6.63
C VAL A 491 -13.37 -19.87 5.80
N ASN A 492 -13.48 -19.92 4.48
CA ASN A 492 -12.35 -19.70 3.56
C ASN A 492 -11.95 -18.22 3.41
N ARG A 493 -12.74 -17.27 3.95
CA ARG A 493 -12.40 -15.84 3.94
C ARG A 493 -12.06 -15.41 5.36
N PRO A 494 -10.77 -15.15 5.66
CA PRO A 494 -10.38 -14.78 7.01
C PRO A 494 -11.02 -13.46 7.42
N PRO A 495 -11.37 -13.30 8.71
CA PRO A 495 -11.91 -12.05 9.23
C PRO A 495 -10.91 -10.92 9.03
N GLN A 496 -11.41 -9.72 8.80
CA GLN A 496 -10.62 -8.53 8.48
C GLN A 496 -10.65 -7.57 9.66
N ILE A 497 -9.47 -7.28 10.21
CA ILE A 497 -9.32 -6.37 11.35
C ILE A 497 -9.02 -4.96 10.85
N ILE A 498 -9.85 -4.01 11.26
CA ILE A 498 -9.82 -2.61 10.81
C ILE A 498 -9.69 -1.72 12.03
N MET A 499 -8.69 -0.85 12.06
CA MET A 499 -8.50 0.09 13.18
C MET A 499 -9.43 1.29 13.06
N VAL A 500 -9.92 1.76 14.20
CA VAL A 500 -10.59 3.06 14.34
C VAL A 500 -9.91 3.88 15.43
N ASP A 501 -10.22 5.18 15.49
CA ASP A 501 -9.64 6.13 16.43
C ASP A 501 -8.10 6.15 16.47
N LEU A 502 -7.51 6.87 15.52
CA LEU A 502 -6.06 6.97 15.37
C LEU A 502 -5.41 8.09 16.21
N ASP A 503 -6.15 8.77 17.09
CA ASP A 503 -5.63 9.89 17.90
C ASP A 503 -4.47 9.46 18.81
N GLY A 504 -4.52 8.21 19.27
CA GLY A 504 -3.50 7.61 20.11
C GLY A 504 -2.25 7.16 19.33
N LEU A 505 -2.29 7.17 18.00
CA LEU A 505 -1.20 6.69 17.16
C LEU A 505 -0.04 7.69 17.14
N ARG A 506 1.18 7.16 17.22
CA ARG A 506 2.41 7.94 17.08
C ARG A 506 3.38 7.24 16.17
N ARG A 507 3.98 8.00 15.26
CA ARG A 507 5.16 7.56 14.52
C ARG A 507 6.41 7.78 15.37
N VAL A 508 7.26 6.77 15.44
CA VAL A 508 8.56 6.81 16.11
C VAL A 508 9.63 6.23 15.20
N ARG A 509 10.89 6.65 15.35
CA ARG A 509 12.01 6.13 14.55
C ARG A 509 12.19 4.62 14.72
N ARG A 510 11.99 4.13 15.95
CA ARG A 510 12.02 2.72 16.32
C ARG A 510 11.12 2.51 17.54
N VAL A 511 10.28 1.48 17.51
CA VAL A 511 9.45 1.11 18.66
C VAL A 511 10.33 0.33 19.65
N THR A 512 10.53 0.89 20.85
CA THR A 512 11.34 0.28 21.91
C THR A 512 10.65 -0.94 22.51
N ALA A 513 11.39 -1.85 23.16
CA ALA A 513 10.81 -3.00 23.84
C ALA A 513 9.70 -2.58 24.83
N ARG A 514 9.94 -1.52 25.60
CA ARG A 514 8.95 -0.92 26.51
C ARG A 514 7.67 -0.48 25.80
N GLN A 515 7.79 0.17 24.64
CA GLN A 515 6.61 0.58 23.85
C GLN A 515 5.88 -0.64 23.27
N GLN A 516 6.62 -1.67 22.86
CA GLN A 516 6.05 -2.92 22.35
C GLN A 516 5.19 -3.61 23.41
N PHE A 517 5.75 -3.82 24.60
CA PHE A 517 5.04 -4.43 25.73
C PHE A 517 3.86 -3.58 26.19
N ARG A 518 3.97 -2.24 26.21
CA ARG A 518 2.82 -1.37 26.48
C ARG A 518 1.67 -1.57 25.49
N GLY A 519 1.97 -1.67 24.19
CA GLY A 519 0.97 -1.92 23.16
C GLY A 519 0.27 -3.26 23.37
N LEU A 520 1.05 -4.33 23.52
CA LEU A 520 0.54 -5.68 23.78
C LEU A 520 -0.27 -5.77 25.06
N MET A 521 0.23 -5.19 26.15
CA MET A 521 -0.46 -5.21 27.44
C MET A 521 -1.81 -4.49 27.36
N ARG A 522 -1.91 -3.36 26.67
CA ARG A 522 -3.20 -2.65 26.58
C ARG A 522 -4.25 -3.49 25.87
N LEU A 523 -3.87 -4.14 24.77
CA LEU A 523 -4.74 -5.05 24.05
C LEU A 523 -5.09 -6.27 24.91
N ASN A 524 -4.10 -6.89 25.56
CA ASN A 524 -4.29 -8.03 26.46
C ASN A 524 -5.26 -7.73 27.61
N VAL A 525 -5.15 -6.55 28.24
CA VAL A 525 -6.08 -6.11 29.29
C VAL A 525 -7.49 -5.90 28.73
N SER A 526 -7.65 -5.32 27.54
CA SER A 526 -9.00 -5.21 26.95
C SER A 526 -9.60 -6.56 26.55
N LEU A 527 -8.77 -7.56 26.24
CA LEU A 527 -9.24 -8.92 25.95
C LEU A 527 -9.64 -9.68 27.22
N LEU A 528 -9.10 -9.32 28.39
CA LEU A 528 -9.54 -9.88 29.68
C LEU A 528 -10.96 -9.45 30.05
N GLU A 529 -11.43 -8.31 29.51
CA GLU A 529 -12.81 -7.85 29.66
C GLU A 529 -13.78 -8.62 28.74
N CYS A 530 -13.28 -9.54 27.89
CA CYS A 530 -14.07 -10.36 26.98
C CYS A 530 -14.16 -11.81 27.52
N PRO A 531 -15.31 -12.26 28.05
CA PRO A 531 -15.45 -13.59 28.66
C PRO A 531 -15.05 -14.75 27.75
N ALA A 532 -15.26 -14.58 26.43
CA ALA A 532 -14.90 -15.57 25.42
C ALA A 532 -13.38 -15.82 25.26
N VAL A 533 -12.51 -14.93 25.76
CA VAL A 533 -11.07 -15.01 25.51
C VAL A 533 -10.32 -15.58 26.72
N ASN A 534 -10.11 -16.89 26.68
CA ASN A 534 -9.32 -17.61 27.69
C ASN A 534 -7.80 -17.38 27.56
N HIS A 535 -7.03 -18.02 28.44
CA HIS A 535 -5.55 -17.96 28.45
C HIS A 535 -4.93 -18.42 27.12
N ALA A 536 -5.40 -19.52 26.56
CA ALA A 536 -4.93 -20.04 25.27
C ALA A 536 -5.17 -19.03 24.12
N GLY A 537 -6.29 -18.31 24.14
CA GLY A 537 -6.59 -17.24 23.20
C GLY A 537 -5.60 -16.07 23.27
N ARG A 538 -5.32 -15.58 24.48
CA ARG A 538 -4.34 -14.50 24.72
C ARG A 538 -2.92 -14.94 24.37
N LEU A 539 -2.56 -16.18 24.69
CA LEU A 539 -1.28 -16.77 24.27
C LEU A 539 -1.18 -16.82 22.75
N ARG A 540 -2.26 -17.15 22.04
CA ARG A 540 -2.28 -17.14 20.56
C ARG A 540 -2.06 -15.74 19.98
N MET A 541 -2.64 -14.70 20.59
CA MET A 541 -2.32 -13.32 20.23
C MET A 541 -0.83 -12.98 20.45
N LEU A 542 -0.25 -13.39 21.58
CA LEU A 542 1.17 -13.19 21.84
C LEU A 542 2.03 -13.96 20.82
N LEU A 543 1.69 -15.21 20.52
CA LEU A 543 2.38 -16.01 19.52
C LEU A 543 2.27 -15.40 18.12
N GLY A 544 1.12 -14.84 17.74
CA GLY A 544 0.97 -14.09 16.50
C GLY A 544 1.95 -12.91 16.44
N TYR A 545 2.14 -12.21 17.56
CA TYR A 545 3.11 -11.11 17.65
C TYR A 545 4.57 -11.60 17.56
N LEU A 546 4.92 -12.64 18.31
CA LEU A 546 6.30 -13.13 18.47
C LEU A 546 6.77 -13.95 17.27
N ARG A 547 5.93 -14.84 16.75
CA ARG A 547 6.27 -15.73 15.63
C ARG A 547 6.39 -14.89 14.37
N ARG A 548 7.60 -14.81 13.84
CA ARG A 548 7.83 -14.26 12.50
C ARG A 548 7.56 -15.37 11.49
N PRO A 549 7.16 -15.06 10.25
CA PRO A 549 7.20 -16.03 9.17
C PRO A 549 8.58 -16.69 9.14
N GLY A 550 8.62 -17.97 9.53
CA GLY A 550 9.82 -18.76 9.70
C GLY A 550 10.77 -18.32 10.83
N ALA A 551 10.30 -17.75 11.94
CA ALA A 551 11.00 -17.96 13.21
C ALA A 551 10.80 -19.43 13.62
N GLY A 552 11.84 -20.10 14.13
CA GLY A 552 11.71 -21.44 14.69
C GLY A 552 10.85 -21.45 15.97
N ARG A 553 11.04 -22.47 16.82
CA ARG A 553 10.38 -22.47 18.15
C ARG A 553 10.77 -21.18 18.90
N VAL A 554 9.77 -20.38 19.25
CA VAL A 554 9.97 -19.16 20.04
C VAL A 554 9.75 -19.52 21.50
N ASN A 555 10.75 -19.27 22.35
CA ASN A 555 10.56 -19.33 23.80
C ASN A 555 9.66 -18.18 24.24
N PHE A 556 8.35 -18.43 24.31
CA PHE A 556 7.34 -17.43 24.64
C PHE A 556 7.19 -17.20 26.16
N LYS A 557 7.65 -18.14 27.01
CA LYS A 557 7.42 -18.12 28.46
C LYS A 557 7.90 -16.79 29.10
N PRO A 558 9.10 -16.25 28.80
CA PRO A 558 9.54 -14.97 29.38
C PRO A 558 8.66 -13.79 28.97
N TYR A 559 8.25 -13.73 27.70
CA TYR A 559 7.37 -12.68 27.17
C TYR A 559 5.97 -12.76 27.81
N TRP A 560 5.49 -13.97 28.06
CA TRP A 560 4.20 -14.19 28.70
C TRP A 560 4.19 -13.71 30.16
N ARG A 561 5.22 -14.08 30.95
CA ARG A 561 5.38 -13.60 32.34
C ARG A 561 5.43 -12.08 32.42
N GLU A 562 6.22 -11.46 31.55
CA GLU A 562 6.34 -10.00 31.50
C GLU A 562 5.00 -9.34 31.10
N LEU A 563 4.28 -9.91 30.12
CA LEU A 563 2.96 -9.43 29.74
C LEU A 563 1.94 -9.54 30.88
N GLN A 564 1.96 -10.63 31.65
CA GLN A 564 1.10 -10.83 32.81
C GLN A 564 1.39 -9.79 33.90
N ARG A 565 2.66 -9.59 34.26
CA ARG A 565 3.09 -8.60 35.25
C ARG A 565 2.58 -7.20 34.93
N TRP A 566 2.82 -6.75 33.70
CA TRP A 566 2.37 -5.44 33.23
C TRP A 566 0.85 -5.31 33.17
N SER A 567 0.16 -6.40 32.81
CA SER A 567 -1.31 -6.43 32.77
C SER A 567 -1.89 -6.31 34.18
N GLY A 568 -1.37 -7.06 35.15
CA GLY A 568 -1.77 -6.98 36.56
C GLY A 568 -1.55 -5.60 37.16
N GLU A 569 -0.39 -4.98 36.90
CA GLU A 569 -0.14 -3.60 37.31
C GLU A 569 -1.16 -2.61 36.73
N LYS A 570 -1.51 -2.74 35.45
CA LYS A 570 -2.49 -1.85 34.82
C LYS A 570 -3.88 -2.04 35.43
N ILE A 571 -4.31 -3.28 35.65
CA ILE A 571 -5.60 -3.60 36.26
C ILE A 571 -5.68 -3.00 37.67
N ARG A 572 -4.65 -3.19 38.51
CA ARG A 572 -4.58 -2.56 39.85
C ARG A 572 -4.70 -1.04 39.79
N ARG A 573 -4.03 -0.39 38.82
CA ARG A 573 -4.15 1.07 38.62
C ARG A 573 -5.56 1.48 38.18
N GLN A 574 -6.23 0.70 37.34
CA GLN A 574 -7.61 0.95 36.92
C GLN A 574 -8.59 0.82 38.09
N ILE A 575 -8.44 -0.22 38.92
CA ILE A 575 -9.25 -0.42 40.13
C ILE A 575 -9.09 0.77 41.09
N ARG A 576 -7.85 1.16 41.41
CA ARG A 576 -7.58 2.34 42.27
C ARG A 576 -8.19 3.63 41.71
N SER A 577 -8.11 3.83 40.39
CA SER A 577 -8.70 5.00 39.72
C SER A 577 -10.23 5.01 39.80
N ARG A 578 -10.88 3.85 39.62
CA ARG A 578 -12.34 3.70 39.77
C ARG A 578 -12.78 3.97 41.21
N GLN A 579 -12.10 3.39 42.20
CA GLN A 579 -12.36 3.62 43.62
C GLN A 579 -12.22 5.10 44.01
N ARG A 580 -11.17 5.79 43.53
CA ARG A 580 -11.00 7.23 43.77
C ARG A 580 -12.14 8.05 43.17
N ARG A 581 -12.61 7.72 41.97
CA ARG A 581 -13.76 8.39 41.34
C ARG A 581 -15.06 8.14 42.10
N GLN A 582 -15.32 6.91 42.52
CA GLN A 582 -16.48 6.57 43.33
C GLN A 582 -16.47 7.31 44.67
N ARG A 583 -15.32 7.37 45.35
CA ARG A 583 -15.15 8.17 46.58
C ARG A 583 -15.39 9.67 46.33
N ALA A 584 -14.88 10.21 45.22
CA ALA A 584 -15.11 11.61 44.85
C ALA A 584 -16.56 11.92 44.48
N LEU A 585 -17.31 10.96 43.93
CA LEU A 585 -18.75 11.10 43.67
C LEU A 585 -19.55 11.03 44.96
N ARG A 586 -19.23 10.08 45.87
CA ARG A 586 -19.87 9.98 47.18
C ARG A 586 -19.68 11.22 48.04
N ARG A 587 -18.50 11.84 48.01
CA ARG A 587 -18.22 13.13 48.71
C ARG A 587 -18.93 14.34 48.10
N LYS A 588 -19.57 14.18 46.94
CA LYS A 588 -20.30 15.26 46.22
C LYS A 588 -21.82 15.08 46.25
N GLN A 589 -22.31 13.98 46.83
CA GLN A 589 -23.72 13.84 47.17
C GLN A 589 -23.85 14.39 48.60
N PRO A 590 -24.74 15.37 48.85
CA PRO A 590 -24.90 16.00 50.15
C PRO A 590 -25.28 15.01 51.24
#